data_AF-H5SUT5-F1
#
_entry.id   AF-H5SUT5-F1
#
_cell.length_a   1.000
_cell.length_b   1.000
_cell.length_c   1.000
_cell.angle_alpha   90.00
_cell.angle_beta   90.00
_cell.angle_gamma   90.00
#
_symmetry.space_group_name_H-M   'P 1'
#
loop_
_entity.id
_entity.type
_entity.pdbx_description
1 polymer ?
#
loop_
_entity_poly.entity_id
_entity_poly.type
_entity_poly.pdbx_seq_one_letter_code
_entity_poly.pdbx_strand_id
1 'polypeptide(L)'
;MELLTIKELLETGVHFGHRVRKWNPKMKEFIFTERKGIHIIDLEKTIRLFEEAYLFVRDTVASGKNVLFVGTKRQVQETIAEEAKRCGAHYVNTRWLGGTLTNFGVIQKRIQRMKD
;
A
#
# COMPACT_ATOMS: atom_id res chain seq x y z
N MET A 1 -9.29 20.70 2.11
CA MET A 1 -7.88 20.54 2.53
C MET A 1 -7.25 19.68 1.46
N GLU A 2 -6.32 20.21 0.66
CA GLU A 2 -5.58 19.38 -0.29
C GLU A 2 -4.69 18.43 0.52
N LEU A 3 -4.95 17.13 0.45
CA LEU A 3 -4.23 16.12 1.26
C LEU A 3 -2.82 15.87 0.73
N LEU A 4 -2.58 16.13 -0.56
CA LEU A 4 -1.30 15.94 -1.26
C LEU A 4 -1.17 16.95 -2.39
N THR A 5 0.04 17.47 -2.60
CA THR A 5 0.36 18.30 -3.77
C THR A 5 1.26 17.55 -4.77
N ILE A 6 1.16 17.88 -6.07
CA ILE A 6 2.05 17.31 -7.11
C ILE A 6 3.52 17.59 -6.77
N LYS A 7 3.81 18.77 -6.21
CA LYS A 7 5.15 19.19 -5.85
C LYS A 7 5.79 18.25 -4.82
N GLU A 8 5.08 17.90 -3.76
CA GLU A 8 5.57 16.97 -2.72
C GLU A 8 5.82 15.56 -3.31
N LEU A 9 4.94 15.09 -4.20
CA LEU A 9 5.09 13.79 -4.87
C LEU A 9 6.29 13.77 -5.85
N LEU A 10 6.59 14.91 -6.47
CA LEU A 10 7.78 15.07 -7.30
C LEU A 10 9.06 15.05 -6.44
N GLU A 11 9.10 15.83 -5.36
CA GLU A 11 10.26 15.94 -4.46
C GLU A 11 10.60 14.62 -3.77
N THR A 12 9.59 13.85 -3.39
CA THR A 12 9.76 12.51 -2.77
C THR A 12 10.13 11.42 -3.76
N GLY A 13 10.02 11.67 -5.07
CA GLY A 13 10.41 10.72 -6.11
C GLY A 13 9.44 9.54 -6.31
N VAL A 14 8.19 9.63 -5.83
CA VAL A 14 7.21 8.54 -5.97
C VAL A 14 6.73 8.31 -7.41
N HIS A 15 6.99 9.26 -8.31
CA HIS A 15 6.69 9.17 -9.74
C HIS A 15 7.57 8.17 -10.50
N PHE A 16 8.67 7.69 -9.90
CA PHE A 16 9.55 6.73 -10.56
C PHE A 16 8.95 5.31 -10.52
N GLY A 17 8.63 4.80 -11.71
CA GLY A 17 8.21 3.42 -11.91
C GLY A 17 9.39 2.46 -12.11
N HIS A 18 9.08 1.32 -12.73
CA HIS A 18 10.08 0.31 -13.07
C HIS A 18 10.67 0.54 -14.48
N ARG A 19 11.72 -0.22 -14.80
CA ARG A 19 12.28 -0.26 -16.16
C ARG A 19 11.27 -0.85 -17.14
N VAL A 20 11.33 -0.43 -18.41
CA VAL A 20 10.40 -0.85 -19.48
C VAL A 20 10.22 -2.36 -19.59
N ARG A 21 11.31 -3.13 -19.44
CA ARG A 21 11.24 -4.61 -19.49
C ARG A 21 10.45 -5.28 -18.36
N LYS A 22 10.12 -4.56 -17.28
CA LYS A 22 9.41 -5.06 -16.09
C LYS A 22 8.08 -4.34 -15.88
N TRP A 23 7.38 -4.01 -16.96
CA TRP A 23 6.07 -3.36 -16.89
C TRP A 23 4.92 -4.33 -17.18
N ASN A 24 3.72 -3.99 -16.72
CA ASN A 24 2.49 -4.69 -17.05
C ASN A 24 1.71 -3.85 -18.06
N PRO A 25 1.27 -4.39 -19.22
CA PRO A 25 0.53 -3.63 -20.24
C PRO A 25 -0.72 -2.91 -19.72
N LYS A 26 -1.38 -3.45 -18.68
CA LYS A 26 -2.54 -2.81 -18.04
C LYS A 26 -2.19 -1.48 -17.35
N MET A 27 -0.91 -1.24 -17.07
CA MET A 27 -0.45 0.01 -16.47
C MET A 27 -0.34 1.17 -17.47
N LYS A 28 -0.58 0.93 -18.76
CA LYS A 28 -0.42 1.94 -19.83
C LYS A 28 -1.16 3.24 -19.52
N GLU A 29 -2.36 3.15 -18.95
CA GLU A 29 -3.14 4.34 -18.59
C GLU A 29 -2.57 5.13 -17.42
N PHE A 30 -1.76 4.52 -16.53
CA PHE A 30 -1.16 5.19 -15.37
C PHE A 30 0.27 5.68 -15.63
N ILE A 31 0.84 5.37 -16.80
CA ILE A 31 2.18 5.80 -17.19
C ILE A 31 2.06 7.09 -17.98
N PHE A 32 2.71 8.15 -17.49
CA PHE A 32 2.78 9.43 -18.16
C PHE A 32 3.74 9.39 -19.35
N THR A 33 4.98 8.96 -19.12
CA THR A 33 6.00 8.87 -20.17
C THR A 33 7.13 7.90 -19.79
N GLU A 34 8.08 7.70 -20.68
CA GLU A 34 9.32 6.98 -20.43
C GLU A 34 10.51 7.92 -20.56
N ARG A 35 11.41 7.89 -19.58
CA ARG A 35 12.67 8.65 -19.63
C ARG A 35 13.83 7.75 -19.26
N LYS A 36 14.83 7.65 -20.14
CA LYS A 36 16.05 6.84 -19.93
C LYS A 36 15.72 5.38 -19.54
N GLY A 37 14.69 4.78 -20.14
CA GLY A 37 14.31 3.39 -19.89
C GLY A 37 13.55 3.15 -18.59
N ILE A 38 13.06 4.19 -17.91
CA ILE A 38 12.23 4.12 -16.70
C ILE A 38 10.86 4.73 -17.00
N HIS A 39 9.79 4.04 -16.61
CA HIS A 39 8.43 4.60 -16.68
C HIS A 39 8.22 5.65 -15.60
N ILE A 40 7.65 6.79 -15.98
CA ILE A 40 7.21 7.85 -15.09
C ILE A 40 5.69 7.70 -14.91
N ILE A 41 5.25 7.63 -13.65
CA ILE A 41 3.84 7.49 -13.28
C ILE A 41 3.17 8.87 -13.33
N ASP A 42 1.92 8.89 -13.79
CA ASP A 42 1.09 10.10 -13.84
C ASP A 42 0.63 10.53 -12.43
N LEU A 43 1.15 11.67 -11.97
CA LEU A 43 0.84 12.21 -10.65
C LEU A 43 -0.54 12.87 -10.56
N GLU A 44 -1.10 13.37 -11.66
CA GLU A 44 -2.45 13.95 -11.66
C GLU A 44 -3.47 12.84 -11.40
N LYS A 45 -3.30 11.70 -12.06
CA LYS A 45 -4.11 10.50 -11.80
C LYS A 45 -3.90 9.97 -10.38
N THR A 46 -2.65 9.99 -9.90
CA THR A 46 -2.33 9.55 -8.54
C THR A 46 -3.10 10.35 -7.49
N ILE A 47 -3.18 11.68 -7.62
CA ILE A 47 -3.91 12.54 -6.66
C ILE A 47 -5.41 12.21 -6.66
N ARG A 48 -6.03 12.07 -7.83
CA ARG A 48 -7.46 11.75 -7.94
C ARG A 48 -7.80 10.41 -7.30
N LEU A 49 -7.02 9.38 -7.62
CA LEU A 49 -7.22 8.03 -7.08
C LEU A 49 -6.86 7.94 -5.59
N PHE A 50 -5.92 8.76 -5.13
CA PHE A 50 -5.59 8.86 -3.71
C PHE A 50 -6.77 9.41 -2.91
N GLU A 51 -7.45 10.44 -3.40
CA GLU A 51 -8.64 10.99 -2.74
C GLU A 51 -9.76 9.96 -2.63
N GLU A 52 -10.03 9.21 -3.71
CA GLU A 52 -11.01 8.13 -3.71
C GLU A 52 -10.65 7.03 -2.68
N ALA A 53 -9.38 6.58 -2.67
CA ALA A 53 -8.90 5.60 -1.72
C ALA A 53 -8.97 6.10 -0.27
N TYR A 54 -8.65 7.37 -0.04
CA TYR A 54 -8.72 8.01 1.27
C TYR A 54 -10.15 8.01 1.81
N LEU A 55 -11.12 8.43 0.99
CA LEU A 55 -12.54 8.44 1.37
C LEU A 55 -13.03 7.02 1.68
N PHE A 56 -12.68 6.04 0.85
CA PHE A 56 -13.04 4.64 1.07
C PHE A 56 -12.49 4.10 2.41
N VAL A 57 -11.21 4.36 2.71
CA VAL A 57 -10.59 3.92 3.97
C VAL A 57 -11.22 4.61 5.17
N ARG A 58 -11.43 5.92 5.09
CA ARG A 58 -12.10 6.71 6.14
C ARG A 58 -13.48 6.12 6.46
N ASP A 59 -14.30 5.90 5.43
CA ASP A 59 -15.68 5.43 5.61
C ASP A 59 -15.72 3.97 6.10
N THR A 60 -14.77 3.14 5.64
CA THR A 60 -14.61 1.76 6.13
C THR A 60 -14.30 1.74 7.62
N VAL A 61 -13.33 2.52 8.08
CA VAL A 61 -12.96 2.58 9.51
C VAL A 61 -14.06 3.24 10.35
N ALA A 62 -14.72 4.28 9.83
CA ALA A 62 -15.86 4.91 10.50
C ALA A 62 -17.03 3.94 10.71
N SER A 63 -17.19 2.93 9.83
CA SER A 63 -18.16 1.85 10.00
C SER A 63 -17.75 0.76 11.01
N GLY A 64 -16.62 0.92 11.70
CA GLY A 64 -16.10 -0.03 12.69
C GLY A 64 -15.37 -1.24 12.10
N LYS A 65 -15.01 -1.19 10.81
CA LYS A 65 -14.25 -2.26 10.15
C LYS A 65 -12.75 -2.04 10.32
N ASN A 66 -12.00 -3.15 10.27
CA ASN A 66 -10.55 -3.13 10.40
C ASN A 66 -9.86 -3.07 9.02
N VAL A 67 -8.72 -2.37 8.96
CA VAL A 67 -7.80 -2.35 7.81
C VAL A 67 -6.51 -3.05 8.19
N LEU A 68 -6.06 -3.98 7.34
CA LEU A 68 -4.82 -4.73 7.53
C LEU A 68 -3.70 -4.13 6.69
N PHE A 69 -2.62 -3.71 7.33
CA PHE A 69 -1.43 -3.22 6.64
C PHE A 69 -0.53 -4.39 6.23
N VAL A 70 -0.07 -4.43 4.98
CA VAL A 70 0.77 -5.54 4.50
C VAL A 70 1.96 -5.00 3.71
N GLY A 71 3.16 -5.33 4.13
CA GLY A 71 4.38 -4.94 3.41
C GLY A 71 5.60 -5.75 3.86
N THR A 72 6.04 -6.69 3.03
CA THR A 72 7.10 -7.65 3.38
C THR A 72 8.49 -7.27 2.85
N LYS A 73 8.57 -6.26 1.98
CA LYS A 73 9.83 -5.83 1.36
C LYS A 73 10.69 -5.13 2.40
N ARG A 74 12.00 -5.43 2.47
CA ARG A 74 12.94 -4.86 3.47
C ARG A 74 12.82 -3.33 3.62
N GLN A 75 12.66 -2.59 2.53
CA GLN A 75 12.55 -1.12 2.57
C GLN A 75 11.26 -0.58 3.21
N VAL A 76 10.21 -1.40 3.38
CA VAL A 76 8.91 -0.94 3.93
C VAL A 76 8.54 -1.61 5.25
N GLN A 77 9.33 -2.58 5.73
CA GLN A 77 8.92 -3.39 6.89
C GLN A 77 8.77 -2.54 8.17
N GLU A 78 9.67 -1.59 8.37
CA GLU A 78 9.67 -0.70 9.53
C GLU A 78 8.52 0.31 9.42
N THR A 79 8.45 1.04 8.31
CA THR A 79 7.39 2.03 8.05
C THR A 79 5.97 1.46 8.21
N ILE A 80 5.73 0.25 7.68
CA ILE A 80 4.42 -0.41 7.80
C ILE A 80 4.10 -0.76 9.26
N ALA A 81 5.08 -1.23 10.03
CA ALA A 81 4.87 -1.58 11.43
C ALA A 81 4.66 -0.33 12.30
N GLU A 82 5.44 0.73 12.06
CA GLU A 82 5.36 1.98 12.81
C GLU A 82 4.02 2.67 12.60
N GLU A 83 3.62 2.90 11.35
CA GLU A 83 2.38 3.62 11.04
C GLU A 83 1.12 2.82 11.43
N ALA A 84 1.15 1.49 11.27
CA ALA A 84 0.06 0.65 11.74
C ALA A 84 -0.09 0.69 13.27
N LYS A 85 1.03 0.64 14.02
CA LYS A 85 0.99 0.78 15.49
C LYS A 85 0.50 2.15 15.91
N ARG A 86 0.93 3.21 15.22
CA ARG A 86 0.54 4.60 15.51
C ARG A 86 -0.97 4.81 15.38
N CYS A 87 -1.62 4.17 14.40
CA CYS A 87 -3.06 4.25 14.21
C CYS A 87 -3.86 3.10 14.86
N GLY A 88 -3.18 2.16 15.55
CA GLY A 88 -3.82 1.02 16.20
C GLY A 88 -4.32 -0.09 15.25
N ALA A 89 -3.87 -0.08 13.99
CA ALA A 89 -4.23 -1.09 13.00
C ALA A 89 -3.38 -2.37 13.11
N HIS A 90 -3.89 -3.48 12.58
CA HIS A 90 -3.14 -4.72 12.46
C HIS A 90 -2.19 -4.67 11.24
N TYR A 91 -1.06 -5.37 11.31
CA TYR A 91 -0.09 -5.39 10.22
C TYR A 91 0.63 -6.74 10.03
N VAL A 92 1.14 -6.97 8.82
CA VAL A 92 2.08 -8.04 8.46
C VAL A 92 3.27 -7.42 7.73
N ASN A 93 4.43 -7.37 8.39
CA ASN A 93 5.63 -6.76 7.81
C ASN A 93 6.77 -7.74 7.49
N THR A 94 6.68 -9.00 7.90
CA THR A 94 7.74 -9.99 7.69
C THR A 94 7.43 -10.93 6.54
N ARG A 95 6.48 -11.84 6.72
CA ARG A 95 6.08 -12.85 5.74
C ARG A 95 4.56 -13.02 5.74
N TRP A 96 3.95 -12.95 4.56
CA TRP A 96 2.56 -13.34 4.35
C TRP A 96 2.45 -14.87 4.28
N LEU A 97 1.73 -15.47 5.21
CA LEU A 97 1.48 -16.91 5.18
C LEU A 97 0.32 -17.21 4.22
N GLY A 98 0.50 -18.20 3.34
CA GLY A 98 -0.60 -18.69 2.50
C GLY A 98 -1.78 -19.12 3.37
N GLY A 99 -3.00 -18.68 3.01
CA GLY A 99 -4.18 -18.97 3.81
C GLY A 99 -4.46 -17.99 4.95
N THR A 100 -3.69 -16.89 5.10
CA THR A 100 -3.92 -15.91 6.18
C THR A 100 -5.36 -15.41 6.22
N LEU A 101 -5.96 -15.10 5.06
CA LEU A 101 -7.36 -14.66 4.98
C LEU A 101 -8.33 -15.79 4.62
N THR A 102 -7.92 -16.72 3.77
CA THR A 102 -8.83 -17.76 3.23
C THR A 102 -8.96 -18.99 4.13
N ASN A 103 -8.01 -19.24 5.03
CA ASN A 103 -8.03 -20.31 6.01
C ASN A 103 -7.76 -19.76 7.43
N PHE A 104 -8.53 -18.74 7.80
CA PHE A 104 -8.31 -18.02 9.04
C PHE A 104 -8.49 -18.90 10.29
N GLY A 105 -9.35 -19.93 10.24
CA GLY A 105 -9.56 -20.84 11.38
C GLY A 105 -8.29 -21.58 11.82
N VAL A 106 -7.40 -21.95 10.88
CA VAL A 106 -6.09 -22.56 11.22
C VAL A 106 -5.12 -21.51 11.75
N ILE A 107 -5.13 -20.31 11.17
CA ILE A 107 -4.27 -19.21 11.59
C ILE A 107 -4.62 -18.75 13.01
N GLN A 108 -5.91 -18.64 13.32
CA GLN A 108 -6.41 -18.27 14.64
C GLN A 108 -5.96 -19.28 15.71
N LYS A 109 -5.95 -20.59 15.43
CA LYS A 109 -5.40 -21.59 16.34
C LYS A 109 -3.92 -21.36 16.64
N ARG A 110 -3.13 -20.93 15.65
CA ARG A 110 -1.71 -20.59 15.85
C ARG A 110 -1.53 -19.33 16.69
N ILE A 111 -2.37 -18.32 16.46
CA ILE A 111 -2.37 -17.08 17.25
C ILE A 111 -2.71 -17.40 18.72
N GLN A 112 -3.70 -18.26 18.96
CA GLN A 112 -4.07 -18.65 20.32
C GLN A 112 -2.90 -19.35 21.02
N ARG A 113 -2.26 -20.30 20.36
CA ARG A 113 -1.07 -20.98 20.90
C ARG A 113 0.10 -20.03 21.23
N MET A 114 0.20 -18.87 20.60
CA MET A 114 1.23 -17.87 20.92
C MET A 114 0.90 -17.04 22.17
N LYS A 115 -0.38 -17.01 22.59
CA LYS A 115 -0.84 -16.30 23.79
C LYS A 115 -0.74 -17.17 25.04
N ASP A 116 -0.77 -18.48 24.85
CA ASP A 116 -0.55 -19.50 25.89
C ASP A 116 0.96 -19.59 26.21
#